data_AF-A0A1P8NL30-F1
#
_entry.id   AF-A0A1P8NL30-F1
#
_cell.length_a   1.000
_cell.length_b   1.000
_cell.length_c   1.000
_cell.angle_alpha   90.00
_cell.angle_beta   90.00
_cell.angle_gamma   90.00
#
_symmetry.space_group_name_H-M   'P 1'
#
loop_
_entity.id
_entity.type
_entity.pdbx_description
1 polymer ?
#
loop_
_entity_poly.entity_id
_entity_poly.type
_entity_poly.pdbx_seq_one_letter_code
_entity_poly.pdbx_strand_id
1 'polypeptide(L)'
;MLLAESGDGAIGIAFPFIAGPAVFAAVYGGIYRYYRNTDKRHHFERETDVAVGNLRTGDRKVGTNNRQKSRTMAGENSTDHLQRVRRISAE
;
A
#
# COMPACT_ATOMS: atom_id res chain seq x y z
N MET A 1 13.16 40.70 16.98
CA MET A 1 13.99 40.35 18.14
C MET A 1 14.80 39.12 17.77
N LEU A 2 15.98 39.32 17.19
CA LEU A 2 16.92 38.26 16.81
C LEU A 2 17.83 38.10 18.03
N LEU A 3 17.52 37.15 18.92
CA LEU A 3 18.34 36.86 20.11
C LEU A 3 19.70 36.35 19.66
N ALA A 4 20.68 37.24 19.57
CA ALA A 4 22.08 36.88 19.57
C ALA A 4 22.61 37.19 20.97
N GLU A 5 22.41 36.24 21.91
CA GLU A 5 23.17 36.25 23.14
C GLU A 5 24.51 35.54 22.90
N SER A 6 25.55 36.20 23.38
CA SER A 6 26.95 36.01 23.09
C SER A 6 27.49 34.59 23.30
N GLY A 7 28.05 34.02 22.24
CA GLY A 7 28.93 32.86 22.29
C GLY A 7 28.93 32.13 20.94
N ASP A 8 30.00 32.29 20.16
CA ASP A 8 30.26 31.60 18.89
C ASP A 8 29.54 32.17 17.64
N GLY A 9 29.97 33.36 17.24
CA GLY A 9 29.35 34.18 16.18
C GLY A 9 29.25 33.51 14.80
N ALA A 10 30.09 32.54 14.48
CA ALA A 10 30.00 31.80 13.22
C ALA A 10 28.85 30.77 13.21
N ILE A 11 28.70 30.03 14.31
CA ILE A 11 27.64 29.02 14.43
C ILE A 11 26.28 29.70 14.58
N GLY A 12 26.18 30.74 15.41
CA GLY A 12 24.93 31.47 15.59
C GLY A 12 24.38 32.09 14.29
N ILE A 13 25.28 32.56 13.41
CA ILE A 13 24.91 33.11 12.10
C ILE A 13 24.61 31.99 11.09
N ALA A 14 25.42 30.93 11.04
CA ALA A 14 25.25 29.84 10.08
C ALA A 14 24.05 28.94 10.39
N PHE A 15 23.68 28.81 11.66
CA PHE A 15 22.63 27.90 12.14
C PHE A 15 21.30 28.06 11.40
N PRO A 16 20.67 29.25 11.27
CA PRO A 16 19.40 29.39 10.55
C PRO A 16 19.50 29.01 9.06
N PHE A 17 20.65 29.25 8.42
CA PHE A 17 20.87 28.92 7.01
C PHE A 17 21.06 27.42 6.76
N ILE A 18 21.45 26.65 7.78
CA ILE A 18 21.50 25.19 7.69
C ILE A 18 20.18 24.59 8.17
N ALA A 19 19.68 25.04 9.32
CA ALA A 19 18.47 24.52 9.95
C ALA A 19 17.23 24.73 9.07
N GLY A 20 17.06 25.90 8.44
CA GLY A 20 15.90 26.18 7.59
C GLY A 20 15.79 25.21 6.40
N PRO A 21 16.79 25.15 5.52
CA PRO A 21 16.79 24.21 4.39
C PRO A 21 16.77 22.74 4.82
N ALA A 22 17.45 22.37 5.91
CA ALA A 22 17.44 21.00 6.42
C ALA A 22 16.04 20.57 6.89
N VAL A 23 15.36 21.43 7.67
CA VAL A 23 13.98 21.18 8.12
C VAL A 23 13.04 21.13 6.92
N PHE A 24 13.17 22.04 5.96
CA PHE A 24 12.36 22.04 4.75
C PHE A 24 12.53 20.73 3.96
N ALA A 25 13.76 20.30 3.70
CA ALA A 25 14.05 19.08 2.97
C ALA A 25 13.54 17.83 3.69
N ALA A 26 13.68 17.77 5.02
CA ALA A 26 13.20 16.67 5.84
C ALA A 26 11.66 16.57 5.80
N VAL A 27 10.96 17.69 6.01
CA VAL A 27 9.48 17.73 6.01
C VAL A 27 8.94 17.41 4.61
N TYR A 28 9.43 18.10 3.58
CA TYR A 28 8.99 17.87 2.21
C TYR A 28 9.28 16.43 1.76
N GLY A 29 10.49 15.92 2.04
CA GLY A 29 10.90 14.55 1.70
C GLY A 29 10.09 13.49 2.45
N GLY A 30 9.76 13.74 3.71
CA GLY A 30 8.90 12.88 4.52
C GLY A 30 7.48 12.80 3.96
N ILE A 31 6.85 13.94 3.67
CA ILE A 31 5.53 14.00 3.04
C ILE A 31 5.57 13.35 1.65
N TYR A 32 6.59 13.66 0.86
CA TYR A 32 6.78 13.09 -0.47
C TYR A 32 6.86 11.57 -0.39
N ARG A 33 7.72 10.98 0.44
CA ARG A 33 7.78 9.51 0.60
C ARG A 33 6.52 8.91 1.20
N TYR A 34 5.85 9.61 2.12
CA TYR A 34 4.61 9.12 2.72
C TYR A 34 3.50 8.93 1.67
N TYR A 35 3.38 9.87 0.72
CA TYR A 35 2.36 9.79 -0.34
C TYR A 35 2.86 9.15 -1.63
N ARG A 36 4.16 9.20 -1.92
CA ARG A 36 4.79 8.54 -3.06
C ARG A 36 5.25 7.16 -2.61
N ASN A 37 4.40 6.16 -2.84
CA ASN A 37 4.72 4.74 -2.69
C ASN A 37 5.76 4.22 -3.72
N THR A 38 6.71 5.06 -4.15
CA THR A 38 7.74 4.68 -5.13
C THR A 38 8.74 3.68 -4.55
N ASP A 39 8.97 3.73 -3.25
CA ASP A 39 9.81 2.80 -2.49
C ASP A 39 9.06 1.52 -2.09
N LYS A 40 7.73 1.57 -2.02
CA LYS A 40 6.88 0.39 -1.83
C LYS A 40 6.61 -0.31 -3.16
N ARG A 41 7.61 -1.01 -3.67
CA ARG A 41 7.38 -2.02 -4.70
C ARG A 41 6.60 -3.16 -4.06
N HIS A 42 5.45 -3.50 -4.63
CA HIS A 42 4.80 -4.74 -4.27
C HIS A 42 5.74 -5.89 -4.66
N HIS A 43 6.23 -6.64 -3.68
CA HIS A 43 6.81 -7.96 -3.90
C HIS A 43 5.67 -8.90 -4.31
N PHE A 44 5.18 -8.79 -5.54
CA PHE A 44 4.10 -9.64 -6.08
C PHE A 44 4.61 -10.89 -6.79
N GLU A 45 5.87 -11.25 -6.60
CA GLU A 45 6.43 -12.46 -7.19
C GLU A 45 7.33 -13.10 -6.14
N ARG A 46 7.04 -14.37 -5.79
CA ARG A 46 7.72 -15.24 -4.81
C ARG A 46 7.05 -15.38 -3.44
N GLU A 47 5.74 -15.58 -3.38
CA GLU A 47 5.16 -16.34 -2.27
C GLU A 47 3.84 -16.99 -2.70
N THR A 48 3.92 -17.89 -3.66
CA THR A 48 2.89 -18.91 -3.81
C THR A 48 3.59 -20.22 -4.12
N ASP A 49 4.21 -20.81 -3.09
CA ASP A 49 4.57 -22.21 -3.16
C ASP A 49 3.28 -23.01 -2.96
N VAL A 50 2.61 -23.35 -4.07
CA VAL A 50 1.45 -24.23 -4.04
C VAL A 50 1.97 -25.66 -3.87
N ALA A 51 2.15 -26.09 -2.63
CA ALA A 51 2.38 -27.50 -2.33
C ALA A 51 1.11 -28.30 -2.65
N VAL A 52 1.05 -28.84 -3.87
CA VAL A 52 -0.05 -29.70 -4.29
C VAL A 52 0.11 -31.05 -3.58
N GLY A 53 -0.68 -31.28 -2.53
CA GLY A 53 -0.84 -32.61 -1.93
C GLY A 53 -1.39 -33.61 -2.95
N ASN A 54 -1.25 -34.92 -2.67
CA ASN A 54 -1.58 -36.03 -3.57
C ASN A 54 -3.02 -35.95 -4.13
N LEU A 55 -3.20 -35.20 -5.23
CA LEU A 55 -4.50 -34.96 -5.86
C LEU A 55 -4.97 -36.26 -6.52
N ARG A 56 -5.96 -36.92 -5.91
CA ARG A 56 -6.61 -38.10 -6.49
C ARG A 56 -7.54 -37.79 -7.65
N THR A 57 -7.77 -36.51 -7.94
CA THR A 57 -8.59 -36.05 -9.05
C THR A 57 -7.79 -35.08 -9.90
N GLY A 58 -7.79 -35.31 -11.21
CA GLY A 58 -7.15 -34.42 -12.16
C GLY A 58 -7.87 -33.07 -12.21
N ASP A 59 -7.10 -32.02 -12.50
CA ASP A 59 -7.64 -30.68 -12.76
C ASP A 59 -8.59 -30.75 -13.97
N ARG A 60 -9.88 -30.48 -13.73
CA ARG A 60 -10.89 -30.39 -14.78
C ARG A 60 -11.22 -28.92 -14.97
N LYS A 61 -10.77 -28.36 -16.09
CA LYS A 61 -11.11 -27.00 -16.52
C LYS A 61 -12.64 -26.84 -16.59
N VAL A 62 -13.20 -26.06 -15.66
CA VAL A 62 -14.65 -25.80 -15.56
C VAL A 62 -15.11 -24.59 -16.39
N GLY A 63 -14.19 -23.80 -16.94
CA GLY A 63 -14.55 -22.67 -17.79
C GLY A 63 -13.37 -21.79 -18.21
N THR A 64 -13.69 -20.71 -18.92
CA THR A 64 -12.76 -19.63 -19.29
C THR A 64 -13.47 -18.29 -19.14
N ASN A 65 -12.83 -17.31 -18.49
CA ASN A 65 -13.33 -15.94 -18.46
C ASN A 65 -12.45 -15.05 -19.35
N ASN A 66 -12.87 -14.88 -20.61
CA ASN A 66 -12.11 -14.17 -21.65
C ASN A 66 -12.65 -12.74 -21.87
N ARG A 67 -12.60 -11.92 -20.80
CA ARG A 67 -13.05 -10.51 -20.68
C ARG A 67 -14.37 -10.35 -19.92
N GLN A 68 -14.40 -9.30 -19.11
CA GLN A 68 -15.59 -8.83 -18.41
C GLN A 68 -16.54 -8.14 -19.40
N LYS A 69 -17.64 -8.83 -19.75
CA LYS A 69 -18.70 -8.27 -20.62
C LYS A 69 -19.77 -7.49 -19.84
N SER A 70 -19.83 -7.69 -18.52
CA SER A 70 -20.83 -7.08 -17.65
C SER A 70 -20.17 -6.05 -16.73
N ARG A 71 -20.83 -4.91 -16.55
CA ARG A 71 -20.41 -3.89 -15.57
C ARG A 71 -20.54 -4.39 -14.13
N THR A 72 -21.37 -5.41 -13.91
CA THR A 72 -21.71 -5.97 -12.61
C THR A 72 -21.44 -7.47 -12.57
N MET A 73 -21.13 -7.98 -11.39
CA MET A 73 -20.91 -9.41 -11.19
C MET A 73 -22.26 -10.12 -11.02
N ALA A 74 -22.37 -11.35 -11.52
CA ALA A 74 -23.53 -12.18 -11.23
C ALA A 74 -23.55 -12.49 -9.72
N GLY A 75 -24.64 -12.13 -9.03
CA GLY A 75 -24.74 -12.23 -7.58
C GLY A 75 -24.09 -11.08 -6.82
N GLU A 76 -23.94 -9.90 -7.43
CA GLU A 76 -23.48 -8.71 -6.71
C GLU A 76 -24.37 -8.39 -5.51
N ASN A 77 -23.75 -8.06 -4.38
CA ASN A 77 -24.43 -7.74 -3.13
C ASN A 77 -24.43 -6.24 -2.84
N SER A 78 -24.60 -5.42 -3.89
CA SER A 78 -24.53 -3.96 -3.81
C SER A 78 -25.76 -3.37 -3.10
N THR A 79 -26.94 -3.97 -3.30
CA THR A 79 -28.21 -3.52 -2.72
C THR A 79 -28.54 -4.20 -1.38
N ASP A 80 -28.07 -5.42 -1.16
CA ASP A 80 -28.50 -6.27 -0.03
C ASP A 80 -27.36 -6.59 0.95
N HIS A 81 -26.43 -5.64 1.14
CA HIS A 81 -25.18 -5.81 1.90
C HIS A 81 -25.36 -6.27 3.36
N LEU A 82 -26.55 -6.17 3.94
CA LEU A 82 -26.88 -6.67 5.29
C LEU A 82 -27.36 -8.12 5.30
N GLN A 83 -27.60 -8.72 4.14
CA GLN A 83 -28.06 -10.10 4.02
C GLN A 83 -26.93 -11.06 4.43
N ARG A 84 -27.15 -11.80 5.52
CA ARG A 84 -26.17 -12.78 6.03
C ARG A 84 -26.03 -13.96 5.07
N VAL A 85 -24.79 -14.27 4.70
CA VAL A 85 -24.48 -15.46 3.89
C VAL A 85 -24.80 -16.73 4.67
N ARG A 86 -25.53 -17.66 4.04
CA ARG A 86 -25.80 -18.99 4.60
C ARG A 86 -24.59 -19.89 4.36
N ARG A 87 -24.17 -20.62 5.38
CA ARG A 87 -23.06 -21.58 5.26
C ARG A 87 -23.49 -22.70 4.33
N ILE A 88 -22.66 -23.00 3.33
CA ILE A 88 -22.85 -24.17 2.47
C ILE A 88 -22.40 -25.37 3.30
N SER A 89 -23.32 -26.31 3.57
CA SER A 89 -22.95 -27.59 4.17
C SER A 89 -22.27 -28.43 3.10
N ALA A 90 -21.01 -28.81 3.33
CA ALA A 90 -20.36 -29.84 2.55
C ALA A 90 -20.76 -31.20 3.14
N GLU A 91 -21.29 -32.08 2.30
CA GLU A 91 -21.48 -33.51 2.59
C GLU A 91 -20.23 -34.29 2.18
#